data_AF-A0A3L7U3K0-F1
#
_entry.id   AF-A0A3L7U3K0-F1
#
_cell.length_a   1.000
_cell.length_b   1.000
_cell.length_c   1.000
_cell.angle_alpha   90.00
_cell.angle_beta   90.00
_cell.angle_gamma   90.00
#
_symmetry.space_group_name_H-M   'P 1'
#
loop_
_entity.id
_entity.type
_entity.pdbx_description
1 polymer ?
#
loop_
_entity_poly.entity_id
_entity_poly.type
_entity_poly.pdbx_seq_one_letter_code
_entity_poly.pdbx_strand_id
1 'polypeptide(L)'
;MQVAASSTRKIVAVVSNTTNAVVATKVIEKNTTGTWVESVAKSTSATTTLVAAVVVPPPVPMVGSPIINDCNNNGIDDATEIAGGSSDWDNDGRLDICETTSGDFNLNGVVDSQDVSILLGWWGVSNPLYGDLNGDNFVDAVDLGTLLARFGPV
;
A
#
# COMPACT_ATOMS: atom_id res chain seq x y z
N MET A 1 -3.55 31.54 -39.05
CA MET A 1 -4.40 30.34 -39.20
C MET A 1 -3.48 29.12 -39.06
N GLN A 2 -3.23 28.69 -37.83
CA GLN A 2 -2.35 27.55 -37.55
C GLN A 2 -3.20 26.29 -37.58
N VAL A 3 -3.04 25.49 -38.63
CA VAL A 3 -3.82 24.26 -38.82
C VAL A 3 -3.30 23.23 -37.81
N ALA A 4 -4.14 22.87 -36.85
CA ALA A 4 -3.86 21.84 -35.86
C ALA A 4 -3.66 20.49 -36.53
N ALA A 5 -2.42 19.98 -36.55
CA ALA A 5 -2.16 18.61 -36.95
C ALA A 5 -2.58 17.69 -35.78
N SER A 6 -3.66 16.94 -35.96
CA SER A 6 -4.07 15.87 -35.06
C SER A 6 -3.00 14.76 -35.08
N SER A 7 -1.96 14.90 -34.26
CA SER A 7 -0.93 13.86 -34.11
C SER A 7 -1.48 12.73 -33.24
N THR A 8 -2.18 11.77 -33.84
CA THR A 8 -2.56 10.55 -33.13
C THR A 8 -1.28 9.82 -32.71
N ARG A 9 -1.13 9.61 -31.40
CA ARG A 9 0.01 8.90 -30.80
C ARG A 9 -0.47 7.56 -30.27
N LYS A 10 0.41 6.55 -30.33
CA LYS A 10 0.17 5.25 -29.71
C LYS A 10 1.43 4.75 -29.02
N ILE A 11 1.24 3.95 -27.98
CA ILE A 11 2.31 3.28 -27.26
C ILE A 11 2.41 1.85 -27.80
N VAL A 12 3.62 1.42 -28.15
CA VAL A 12 3.91 0.07 -28.61
C VAL A 12 4.90 -0.56 -27.64
N ALA A 13 4.50 -1.69 -27.06
CA ALA A 13 5.38 -2.53 -26.25
C ALA A 13 6.07 -3.56 -27.16
N VAL A 14 7.39 -3.64 -27.07
CA VAL A 14 8.19 -4.69 -27.70
C VAL A 14 8.30 -5.81 -26.68
N VAL A 15 7.76 -6.99 -27.03
CA VAL A 15 7.81 -8.18 -26.18
C VAL A 15 8.92 -9.09 -26.67
N SER A 16 9.76 -9.55 -25.75
CA SER A 16 10.78 -10.56 -26.02
C SER A 16 10.13 -11.92 -26.28
N ASN A 17 10.54 -12.58 -27.35
CA ASN A 17 10.08 -13.93 -27.70
C ASN A 17 10.69 -15.04 -26.82
N THR A 18 11.74 -14.73 -26.05
CA THR A 18 12.42 -15.69 -25.16
C THR A 18 11.90 -15.61 -23.74
N THR A 19 11.53 -14.41 -23.27
CA THR A 19 11.11 -14.18 -21.87
C THR A 19 9.64 -13.83 -21.72
N ASN A 20 8.90 -13.66 -22.83
CA ASN A 20 7.53 -13.15 -22.85
C ASN A 20 7.32 -11.85 -22.06
N ALA A 21 8.40 -11.11 -21.79
CA ALA A 21 8.37 -9.86 -21.04
C ALA A 21 8.48 -8.66 -21.99
N VAL A 22 7.87 -7.53 -21.59
CA VAL A 22 8.03 -6.25 -22.28
C VAL A 22 9.46 -5.75 -22.05
N VAL A 23 10.25 -5.68 -23.12
CA VAL A 23 11.67 -5.26 -23.07
C VAL A 23 11.87 -3.80 -23.46
N ALA A 24 10.91 -3.20 -24.16
CA ALA A 24 10.93 -1.78 -24.47
C ALA A 24 9.51 -1.28 -24.71
N THR A 25 9.27 0.00 -24.38
CA THR A 25 8.02 0.68 -24.68
C THR A 25 8.36 1.93 -25.48
N LYS A 26 7.79 2.06 -26.67
CA LYS A 26 8.04 3.18 -27.59
C LYS A 26 6.75 3.92 -27.90
N VAL A 27 6.85 5.23 -28.08
CA VAL A 27 5.74 6.05 -28.58
C VAL A 27 5.92 6.24 -30.08
N ILE A 28 4.88 5.94 -30.85
CA ILE A 28 4.82 6.16 -32.30
C ILE A 28 3.80 7.23 -32.63
N GLU A 29 4.08 8.04 -33.63
CA GLU A 29 3.22 9.10 -34.14
C GLU A 29 2.93 8.85 -35.63
N LYS A 30 1.72 9.19 -36.05
CA LYS A 30 1.35 9.09 -37.47
C LYS A 30 1.89 10.32 -38.21
N ASN A 31 2.77 10.09 -39.19
CA ASN A 31 3.31 11.14 -40.03
C ASN A 31 2.25 11.68 -41.01
N THR A 32 2.59 12.75 -41.74
CA THR A 32 1.70 13.40 -42.72
C THR A 32 1.32 12.50 -43.90
N THR A 33 2.10 11.44 -44.17
CA THR A 33 1.80 10.42 -45.19
C THR A 33 1.00 9.23 -44.66
N GLY A 34 0.60 9.27 -43.38
CA GLY A 34 -0.19 8.22 -42.73
C GLY A 34 0.59 7.03 -42.19
N THR A 35 1.91 7.06 -42.25
CA THR A 35 2.83 6.02 -41.74
C THR A 35 3.15 6.28 -40.28
N TRP A 36 3.25 5.21 -39.48
CA TRP A 36 3.68 5.31 -38.08
C TRP A 36 5.20 5.40 -38.00
N VAL A 37 5.71 6.46 -37.37
CA VAL A 37 7.14 6.68 -37.15
C VAL A 37 7.39 6.89 -35.65
N GLU A 38 8.58 6.53 -35.17
CA GLU A 38 8.94 6.76 -33.76
C GLU A 38 8.92 8.26 -33.45
N SER A 39 8.31 8.63 -32.32
CA SER A 39 8.35 10.02 -31.86
C SER A 39 9.79 10.42 -31.57
N VAL A 40 10.22 11.60 -32.01
CA VAL A 40 11.53 12.16 -31.62
C VAL A 40 11.48 12.45 -30.12
N ALA A 41 12.00 11.50 -29.33
CA ALA A 41 11.88 11.55 -27.88
C ALA A 41 12.66 12.76 -27.33
N LYS A 42 11.98 13.64 -26.57
CA LYS A 42 12.64 14.30 -25.45
C LYS A 42 12.61 13.31 -24.29
N SER A 43 13.44 12.28 -24.39
CA SER A 43 13.62 11.31 -23.31
C SER A 43 14.51 11.93 -22.25
N THR A 44 13.90 12.49 -21.22
CA THR A 44 14.61 12.71 -19.96
C THR A 44 14.65 11.36 -19.24
N SER A 45 15.76 10.64 -19.39
CA SER A 45 16.03 9.49 -18.54
C SER A 45 16.36 9.98 -17.14
N ALA A 46 15.53 9.62 -16.16
CA ALA A 46 15.90 9.69 -14.75
C ALA A 46 16.52 8.34 -14.38
N THR A 47 17.85 8.26 -14.45
CA THR A 47 18.59 7.11 -13.90
C THR A 47 18.71 7.33 -12.40
N THR A 48 18.01 6.54 -11.59
CA THR A 48 18.31 6.41 -10.16
C THR A 48 19.18 5.18 -9.99
N THR A 49 20.42 5.40 -9.56
CA THR A 49 21.33 4.33 -9.16
C THR A 49 20.84 3.78 -7.81
N LEU A 50 20.36 2.54 -7.78
CA LEU A 50 20.15 1.83 -6.53
C LEU A 50 21.51 1.49 -5.94
N VAL A 51 21.98 2.31 -4.99
CA VAL A 51 23.09 1.93 -4.12
C VAL A 51 22.56 0.87 -3.16
N ALA A 52 23.18 -0.31 -3.16
CA ALA A 52 22.94 -1.30 -2.12
C ALA A 52 23.20 -0.65 -0.75
N ALA A 53 22.23 -0.74 0.16
CA ALA A 53 22.40 -0.25 1.52
C ALA A 53 23.56 -1.03 2.17
N VAL A 54 24.72 -0.39 2.28
CA VAL A 54 25.76 -0.88 3.19
C VAL A 54 25.20 -0.66 4.59
N VAL A 55 24.88 -1.76 5.27
CA VAL A 55 24.57 -1.77 6.70
C VAL A 55 25.88 -1.46 7.44
N VAL A 56 26.24 -0.17 7.50
CA VAL A 56 27.15 0.33 8.54
C VAL A 56 26.24 0.79 9.67
N PRO A 57 26.18 0.07 10.81
CA PRO A 57 25.46 0.58 11.97
C PRO A 57 26.12 1.90 12.39
N PRO A 58 25.39 3.03 12.43
CA PRO A 58 25.95 4.27 12.92
C PRO A 58 26.24 4.12 14.43
N PRO A 59 27.39 4.62 14.94
CA PRO A 59 27.52 4.84 16.37
C PRO A 59 26.46 5.87 16.76
N VAL A 60 25.45 5.40 17.51
CA VAL A 60 24.28 6.17 17.94
C VAL A 60 24.67 7.53 18.52
N PRO A 61 24.35 8.66 17.86
CA PRO A 61 24.28 9.94 18.53
C PRO A 61 22.87 10.09 19.10
N MET A 62 22.81 10.23 20.42
CA MET A 62 21.60 10.62 21.15
C MET A 62 21.02 11.91 20.55
N VAL A 63 19.68 11.99 20.51
CA VAL A 63 18.85 13.15 20.12
C VAL A 63 18.54 13.29 18.62
N GLY A 64 17.64 12.43 18.15
CA GLY A 64 16.67 12.75 17.11
C GLY A 64 15.39 12.02 17.50
N SER A 65 14.26 12.71 17.63
CA SER A 65 13.00 12.08 18.03
C SER A 65 12.79 10.80 17.22
N PRO A 66 12.53 9.65 17.85
CA PRO A 66 12.12 8.47 17.10
C PRO A 66 10.94 8.90 16.22
N ILE A 67 10.85 8.36 15.02
CA ILE A 67 9.54 8.21 14.37
C ILE A 67 8.70 7.44 15.39
N ILE A 68 7.97 8.17 16.22
CA ILE A 68 7.08 7.59 17.22
C ILE A 68 5.95 6.99 16.40
N ASN A 69 6.03 5.69 16.16
CA ASN A 69 4.86 4.93 15.78
C ASN A 69 4.02 4.88 17.05
N ASP A 70 2.92 5.60 17.05
CA ASP A 70 1.95 5.69 18.15
C ASP A 70 0.59 5.55 17.47
N CYS A 71 0.26 4.34 17.09
CA CYS A 71 -0.89 4.07 16.23
C CYS A 71 -2.21 4.29 16.98
N ASN A 72 -2.19 4.18 18.30
CA ASN A 72 -3.36 4.43 19.17
C ASN A 72 -3.44 5.88 19.70
N ASN A 73 -2.43 6.72 19.40
CA ASN A 73 -2.29 8.13 19.80
C ASN A 73 -2.35 8.36 21.32
N ASN A 74 -1.79 7.45 22.12
CA ASN A 74 -1.78 7.56 23.59
C ASN A 74 -0.55 8.31 24.14
N GLY A 75 0.39 8.70 23.27
CA GLY A 75 1.61 9.44 23.62
C GLY A 75 2.77 8.55 24.08
N ILE A 76 2.63 7.23 23.99
CA ILE A 76 3.68 6.23 24.19
C ILE A 76 3.97 5.62 22.82
N ASP A 77 5.24 5.38 22.48
CA ASP A 77 5.54 4.68 21.24
C ASP A 77 5.18 3.19 21.32
N ASP A 78 4.66 2.64 20.23
CA ASP A 78 4.20 1.26 20.10
C ASP A 78 5.28 0.27 20.57
N ALA A 79 6.55 0.53 20.26
CA ALA A 79 7.66 -0.33 20.67
C ALA A 79 7.85 -0.38 22.19
N THR A 80 7.67 0.75 22.87
CA THR A 80 7.68 0.84 24.34
C THR A 80 6.45 0.16 24.92
N GLU A 81 5.29 0.25 24.28
CA GLU A 81 4.08 -0.46 24.70
C GLU A 81 4.24 -1.99 24.59
N ILE A 82 4.78 -2.49 23.48
CA ILE A 82 5.09 -3.91 23.27
C ILE A 82 6.12 -4.37 24.30
N ALA A 83 7.20 -3.62 24.51
CA ALA A 83 8.19 -3.92 25.55
C ALA A 83 7.60 -3.89 26.97
N GLY A 84 6.55 -3.10 27.18
CA GLY A 84 5.75 -3.03 28.40
C GLY A 84 4.77 -4.19 28.58
N GLY A 85 4.64 -5.07 27.58
CA GLY A 85 3.77 -6.25 27.61
C GLY A 85 2.43 -6.08 26.90
N SER A 86 2.28 -5.05 26.05
CA SER A 86 1.14 -4.96 25.13
C SER A 86 1.20 -6.06 24.07
N SER A 87 0.06 -6.39 23.48
CA SER A 87 -0.05 -7.48 22.53
C SER A 87 0.60 -7.16 21.17
N ASP A 88 1.41 -8.11 20.71
CA ASP A 88 2.08 -8.22 19.41
C ASP A 88 2.17 -9.73 19.13
N TRP A 89 1.03 -10.35 18.76
CA TRP A 89 0.91 -11.81 18.72
C TRP A 89 1.58 -12.45 17.52
N ASP A 90 1.64 -11.74 16.40
CA ASP A 90 2.32 -12.16 15.18
C ASP A 90 3.81 -11.76 15.17
N ASN A 91 4.26 -10.93 16.12
CA ASN A 91 5.64 -10.48 16.33
C ASN A 91 6.17 -9.62 15.17
N ASP A 92 5.31 -8.79 14.58
CA ASP A 92 5.67 -7.90 13.49
C ASP A 92 6.16 -6.52 13.97
N GLY A 93 6.06 -6.26 15.27
CA GLY A 93 6.48 -5.02 15.91
C GLY A 93 5.44 -3.90 15.85
N ARG A 94 4.20 -4.22 15.48
CA ARG A 94 3.02 -3.36 15.60
C ARG A 94 2.15 -3.86 16.74
N LEU A 95 1.31 -2.97 17.26
CA LEU A 95 0.34 -3.37 18.27
C LEU A 95 -0.87 -4.02 17.62
N ASP A 96 -1.26 -5.21 18.09
CA ASP A 96 -2.46 -5.92 17.62
C ASP A 96 -3.71 -5.03 17.65
N ILE A 97 -3.81 -4.12 18.64
CA ILE A 97 -4.97 -3.22 18.77
C ILE A 97 -5.11 -2.28 17.57
N CYS A 98 -4.00 -1.88 16.95
CA CYS A 98 -4.02 -0.96 15.82
C CYS A 98 -4.40 -1.66 14.51
N GLU A 99 -4.01 -2.92 14.36
CA GLU A 99 -4.39 -3.75 13.22
C GLU A 99 -5.85 -4.17 13.31
N THR A 100 -6.28 -4.68 14.46
CA THR A 100 -7.67 -5.08 14.70
C THR A 100 -8.65 -3.91 14.64
N THR A 101 -8.23 -2.68 15.05
CA THR A 101 -9.04 -1.47 14.86
C THR A 101 -9.16 -1.06 13.38
N SER A 102 -8.14 -1.37 12.57
CA SER A 102 -8.16 -1.14 11.12
C SER A 102 -9.02 -2.18 10.39
N GLY A 103 -9.20 -3.36 10.99
CA GLY A 103 -10.00 -4.47 10.48
C GLY A 103 -9.17 -5.66 10.00
N ASP A 104 -7.87 -5.67 10.27
CA ASP A 104 -7.04 -6.86 10.08
C ASP A 104 -7.15 -7.72 11.35
N PHE A 105 -8.01 -8.73 11.28
CA PHE A 105 -8.33 -9.56 12.44
C PHE A 105 -7.45 -10.81 12.52
N ASN A 106 -6.71 -11.12 11.46
CA ASN A 106 -5.79 -12.25 11.43
C ASN A 106 -4.32 -11.85 11.59
N LEU A 107 -4.03 -10.55 11.69
CA LEU A 107 -2.72 -9.96 11.92
C LEU A 107 -1.75 -10.39 10.82
N ASN A 108 -2.11 -10.12 9.56
CA ASN A 108 -1.27 -10.45 8.40
C ASN A 108 -0.77 -9.19 7.65
N GLY A 109 -1.07 -8.01 8.19
CA GLY A 109 -0.74 -6.69 7.64
C GLY A 109 -1.63 -6.26 6.47
N VAL A 110 -2.75 -6.94 6.20
CA VAL A 110 -3.66 -6.61 5.10
C VAL A 110 -5.12 -6.92 5.42
N VAL A 111 -5.99 -5.92 5.27
CA VAL A 111 -7.44 -6.14 5.32
C VAL A 111 -7.92 -6.74 4.01
N ASP A 112 -8.38 -8.00 4.05
CA ASP A 112 -8.89 -8.71 2.88
C ASP A 112 -10.14 -9.58 3.15
N SER A 113 -10.46 -10.48 2.20
CA SER A 113 -11.60 -11.41 2.30
C SER A 113 -11.57 -12.36 3.51
N GLN A 114 -10.39 -12.62 4.08
CA GLN A 114 -10.23 -13.46 5.26
C GLN A 114 -10.76 -12.72 6.50
N ASP A 115 -10.51 -11.42 6.60
CA ASP A 115 -11.05 -10.58 7.66
C ASP A 115 -12.57 -10.44 7.56
N VAL A 116 -13.11 -10.41 6.34
CA VAL A 116 -14.56 -10.48 6.13
C VAL A 116 -15.12 -11.77 6.72
N SER A 117 -14.43 -12.89 6.51
CA SER A 117 -14.88 -14.19 7.03
C SER A 117 -14.85 -14.22 8.57
N ILE A 118 -13.84 -13.58 9.17
CA ILE A 118 -13.71 -13.45 10.63
C ILE A 118 -14.82 -12.55 11.19
N LEU A 119 -15.05 -11.39 10.59
CA LEU A 119 -16.12 -10.46 10.98
C LEU A 119 -17.50 -11.15 10.94
N LEU A 120 -17.78 -11.90 9.87
CA LEU A 120 -19.03 -12.67 9.73
C LEU A 120 -19.16 -13.78 10.77
N GLY A 121 -18.05 -14.25 11.35
CA GLY A 121 -18.04 -15.16 12.51
C GLY A 121 -18.59 -14.52 13.79
N TRP A 122 -18.54 -13.19 13.90
CA TRP A 122 -19.06 -12.42 15.04
C TRP A 122 -20.38 -11.70 14.76
N TRP A 123 -21.05 -12.04 13.66
CA TRP A 123 -22.26 -11.34 13.24
C TRP A 123 -23.36 -11.32 14.31
N GLY A 124 -23.90 -10.13 14.58
CA GLY A 124 -24.97 -9.90 15.55
C GLY A 124 -24.55 -9.96 17.01
N VAL A 125 -23.23 -10.03 17.31
CA VAL A 125 -22.73 -9.91 18.68
C VAL A 125 -22.92 -8.46 19.17
N SER A 126 -23.45 -8.32 20.39
CA SER A 126 -23.56 -7.04 21.09
C SER A 126 -22.42 -6.85 22.09
N ASN A 127 -21.87 -5.64 22.19
CA ASN A 127 -20.69 -5.29 22.98
C ASN A 127 -19.50 -6.23 22.70
N PRO A 128 -19.10 -6.42 21.44
CA PRO A 128 -17.96 -7.27 21.12
C PRO A 128 -16.64 -6.63 21.57
N LEU A 129 -15.60 -7.44 21.75
CA LEU A 129 -14.23 -6.93 21.94
C LEU A 129 -13.58 -6.51 20.61
N TYR A 130 -14.00 -7.13 19.50
CA TYR A 130 -13.49 -6.90 18.15
C TYR A 130 -14.63 -6.95 17.13
N GLY A 131 -14.45 -6.31 15.98
CA GLY A 131 -15.42 -6.35 14.88
C GLY A 131 -16.50 -5.28 14.89
N ASP A 132 -16.68 -4.55 15.99
CA ASP A 132 -17.41 -3.28 16.00
C ASP A 132 -16.46 -2.16 15.55
N LEU A 133 -16.42 -1.94 14.24
CA LEU A 133 -15.50 -1.00 13.59
C LEU A 133 -16.07 0.42 13.54
N ASN A 134 -17.37 0.58 13.75
CA ASN A 134 -18.06 1.87 13.74
C ASN A 134 -18.31 2.44 15.17
N GLY A 135 -18.14 1.63 16.21
CA GLY A 135 -18.29 1.98 17.62
C GLY A 135 -19.74 2.01 18.11
N ASP A 136 -20.69 1.34 17.47
CA ASP A 136 -22.12 1.35 17.82
C ASP A 136 -22.53 0.22 18.79
N ASN A 137 -21.57 -0.61 19.20
CA ASN A 137 -21.68 -1.78 20.07
C ASN A 137 -22.37 -3.00 19.45
N PHE A 138 -22.52 -3.06 18.14
CA PHE A 138 -22.97 -4.25 17.42
C PHE A 138 -21.98 -4.62 16.33
N VAL A 139 -21.94 -5.91 15.95
CA VAL A 139 -21.29 -6.35 14.72
C VAL A 139 -22.37 -6.58 13.67
N ASP A 140 -22.49 -5.68 12.71
CA ASP A 140 -23.51 -5.77 11.67
C ASP A 140 -23.05 -5.31 10.28
N ALA A 141 -24.01 -4.99 9.41
CA ALA A 141 -23.73 -4.59 8.03
C ALA A 141 -22.95 -3.28 7.91
N VAL A 142 -23.01 -2.42 8.92
CA VAL A 142 -22.24 -1.17 8.96
C VAL A 142 -20.77 -1.47 9.22
N ASP A 143 -20.44 -2.43 10.08
CA ASP A 143 -19.06 -2.88 10.29
C ASP A 143 -18.49 -3.56 9.05
N LEU A 144 -19.30 -4.39 8.39
CA LEU A 144 -18.90 -4.99 7.12
C LEU A 144 -18.63 -3.91 6.06
N GLY A 145 -19.49 -2.90 5.97
CA GLY A 145 -19.25 -1.75 5.09
C GLY A 145 -17.97 -1.01 5.42
N THR A 146 -17.67 -0.86 6.72
CA THR A 146 -16.44 -0.20 7.22
C THR A 146 -15.20 -1.02 6.89
N LEU A 147 -15.24 -2.33 7.10
CA LEU A 147 -14.17 -3.27 6.76
C LEU A 147 -13.86 -3.22 5.26
N LEU A 148 -14.88 -3.33 4.41
CA LEU A 148 -14.73 -3.30 2.95
C LEU A 148 -14.17 -1.97 2.44
N ALA A 149 -14.46 -0.85 3.13
CA ALA A 149 -13.90 0.45 2.79
C ALA A 149 -12.39 0.57 3.10
N ARG A 150 -11.84 -0.34 3.91
CA ARG A 150 -10.45 -0.34 4.39
C ARG A 150 -9.59 -1.45 3.78
N PHE A 151 -10.09 -2.15 2.76
CA PHE A 151 -9.33 -3.19 2.07
C PHE A 151 -7.97 -2.70 1.59
N GLY A 152 -6.92 -3.45 1.92
CA GLY A 152 -5.55 -3.12 1.58
C GLY A 152 -4.59 -3.22 2.76
N PRO A 153 -3.33 -2.81 2.55
CA PRO A 153 -2.30 -2.88 3.58
C PRO A 153 -2.66 -2.03 4.80
N VAL A 154 -2.34 -2.57 5.97
CA VAL A 154 -2.39 -1.86 7.25
C VAL A 154 -1.07 -1.17 7.51
#